data_AF-A0A0F8RTD0-F1
#
_entry.id   AF-A0A0F8RTD0-F1
#
_cell.length_a   1.000
_cell.length_b   1.000
_cell.length_c   1.000
_cell.angle_alpha   90.00
_cell.angle_beta   90.00
_cell.angle_gamma   90.00
#
_symmetry.space_group_name_H-M   'P 1'
#
loop_
_entity.id
_entity.type
_entity.pdbx_description
1 polymer ?
#
loop_
_entity_poly.entity_id
_entity_poly.type
_entity_poly.pdbx_seq_one_letter_code
_entity_poly.pdbx_strand_id
1 'polypeptide(L)'
;MLSFAVRHIGANAGIVITASHNPPEYNGYKAYWNDGGQLVPEIAHRVIDKVNDIKEFSSIKTMDENEALEKGLLNIIGKEIDDIYIEKVKSLSIRDDIDKDIKIVYTPLHGTG
;
A
#
# COMPACT_ATOMS: atom_id res chain seq x y z
N MET A 1 -4.87 -4.15 1.44
CA MET A 1 -5.18 -3.22 0.34
C MET A 1 -4.04 -3.05 -0.66
N LEU A 2 -2.91 -2.40 -0.32
CA LEU A 2 -1.83 -2.07 -1.28
C LEU A 2 -1.38 -3.23 -2.20
N SER A 3 -1.06 -4.39 -1.63
CA SER A 3 -0.65 -5.59 -2.38
C SER A 3 -1.68 -6.05 -3.43
N PHE A 4 -2.97 -5.89 -3.11
CA PHE A 4 -4.04 -6.14 -4.07
C PHE A 4 -4.09 -5.05 -5.14
N ALA A 5 -4.09 -3.78 -4.73
CA ALA A 5 -4.19 -2.63 -5.61
C ALA A 5 -3.07 -2.60 -6.66
N VAL A 6 -1.81 -2.84 -6.28
CA VAL A 6 -0.65 -2.89 -7.19
C VAL A 6 -0.90 -3.84 -8.35
N ARG A 7 -1.36 -5.06 -8.06
CA ARG A 7 -1.67 -6.05 -9.08
C ARG A 7 -2.93 -5.70 -9.87
N HIS A 8 -3.94 -5.16 -9.20
CA HIS A 8 -5.24 -4.86 -9.80
C HIS A 8 -5.14 -3.75 -10.85
N ILE A 9 -4.38 -2.68 -10.56
CA ILE A 9 -4.19 -1.54 -11.49
C ILE A 9 -2.96 -1.71 -12.40
N GLY A 10 -2.22 -2.81 -12.26
CA GLY A 10 -1.01 -3.08 -13.06
C GLY A 10 0.16 -2.14 -12.74
N ALA A 11 0.28 -1.65 -11.51
CA ALA A 11 1.39 -0.80 -11.09
C ALA A 11 2.71 -1.58 -11.02
N ASN A 12 3.83 -0.92 -11.29
CA ASN A 12 5.16 -1.56 -11.23
C ASN A 12 5.65 -1.81 -9.80
N ALA A 13 5.18 -1.03 -8.83
CA ALA A 13 5.55 -1.11 -7.44
C ALA A 13 4.50 -0.41 -6.56
N GLY A 14 4.57 -0.63 -5.26
CA GLY A 14 3.76 0.08 -4.27
C GLY A 14 4.58 0.42 -3.04
N ILE A 15 4.25 1.53 -2.37
CA ILE A 15 4.85 1.93 -1.11
C ILE A 15 3.73 2.07 -0.08
N VAL A 16 3.91 1.46 1.10
CA VAL A 16 3.07 1.73 2.27
C VAL A 16 3.91 2.46 3.30
N ILE A 17 3.42 3.60 3.77
CA ILE A 17 4.02 4.37 4.84
C ILE A 17 3.44 3.84 6.15
N THR A 18 4.26 3.13 6.93
CA THR A 18 3.85 2.47 8.17
C THR A 18 5.07 2.05 8.99
N ALA A 19 4.98 2.23 10.32
CA ALA A 19 5.86 1.59 11.30
C ALA A 19 5.21 0.33 11.92
N SER A 20 4.21 -0.25 11.25
CA SER A 20 3.45 -1.43 11.70
C SER A 20 2.77 -1.21 13.05
N HIS A 21 3.34 -1.72 14.13
CA HIS A 21 2.82 -1.67 15.50
C HIS A 21 3.79 -0.93 16.44
N ASN A 22 4.83 -0.32 15.86
CA ASN A 22 5.79 0.44 16.64
C ASN A 22 5.10 1.62 17.34
N PRO A 23 5.68 2.10 18.44
CA PRO A 23 5.24 3.31 19.11
C PRO A 23 5.06 4.50 18.14
N PRO A 24 4.18 5.47 18.46
CA PRO A 24 3.76 6.56 17.56
C PRO A 24 4.91 7.48 17.12
N GLU A 25 6.02 7.52 17.86
CA GLU A 25 7.22 8.26 17.51
C GLU A 25 8.00 7.66 16.32
N TYR A 26 7.72 6.40 15.95
CA TYR A 26 8.40 5.74 14.84
C TYR A 26 7.63 5.92 13.52
N ASN A 27 8.39 6.13 12.45
CA ASN A 27 7.90 6.11 11.09
C ASN A 27 8.72 5.13 10.24
N GLY A 28 8.15 4.70 9.12
CA GLY A 28 8.79 3.78 8.21
C GLY A 28 8.01 3.64 6.92
N TYR A 29 8.60 2.93 5.96
CA TYR A 29 7.89 2.51 4.77
C TYR A 29 8.29 1.08 4.41
N LYS A 30 7.42 0.42 3.65
CA LYS A 30 7.70 -0.86 3.00
C LYS A 30 7.42 -0.71 1.51
N ALA A 31 8.33 -1.24 0.70
CA ALA A 31 8.17 -1.26 -0.74
C ALA A 31 7.73 -2.65 -1.22
N TYR A 32 6.86 -2.65 -2.20
CA TYR A 32 6.25 -3.80 -2.83
C TYR A 32 6.55 -3.77 -4.33
N TRP A 33 6.78 -4.93 -4.93
CA TRP A 33 7.02 -5.05 -6.37
C TRP A 33 5.72 -5.28 -7.15
N ASN A 34 5.83 -5.43 -8.47
CA ASN A 34 4.69 -5.57 -9.39
C ASN A 34 3.83 -6.82 -9.12
N ASP A 35 4.37 -7.82 -8.44
CA ASP A 35 3.68 -9.03 -7.99
C ASP A 35 2.87 -8.81 -6.71
N GLY A 36 2.89 -7.61 -6.14
CA GLY A 36 2.23 -7.27 -4.88
C GLY A 36 2.91 -7.89 -3.66
N GLY A 37 4.09 -8.49 -3.80
CA GLY A 37 4.96 -8.96 -2.72
C GLY A 37 5.90 -7.84 -2.25
N GLN A 38 6.45 -7.96 -1.04
CA GLN A 38 7.51 -7.05 -0.59
C GLN A 38 8.79 -7.26 -1.41
N LEU A 39 9.62 -6.22 -1.53
CA LEU A 39 10.89 -6.34 -2.24
C LEU A 39 11.73 -7.50 -1.69
N VAL A 40 12.13 -8.41 -2.58
CA VAL A 40 13.10 -9.46 -2.27
C VAL A 40 14.51 -8.88 -2.17
N PRO A 41 15.46 -9.55 -1.48
CA PRO A 41 16.77 -8.99 -1.18
C PRO A 41 17.53 -8.42 -2.39
N GLU A 42 17.51 -9.11 -3.53
CA GLU A 42 18.17 -8.62 -4.76
C GLU A 42 17.66 -7.24 -5.21
N ILE A 43 16.34 -7.06 -5.25
CA ILE A 43 15.73 -5.79 -5.66
C ILE A 43 15.93 -4.74 -4.58
N ALA A 44 15.81 -5.12 -3.30
CA ALA A 44 16.02 -4.22 -2.18
C ALA A 44 17.45 -3.64 -2.16
N HIS A 45 18.48 -4.46 -2.41
CA HIS A 45 19.86 -3.99 -2.52
C HIS A 45 20.02 -2.95 -3.63
N ARG A 46 19.44 -3.19 -4.81
CA ARG A 46 19.49 -2.23 -5.92
C ARG A 46 18.85 -0.89 -5.58
N VAL A 47 17.74 -0.90 -4.81
CA VAL A 47 17.11 0.34 -4.31
C VAL A 47 18.03 1.06 -3.33
N ILE A 48 18.63 0.33 -2.38
CA ILE A 48 19.56 0.88 -1.40
C ILE A 48 20.79 1.50 -2.08
N ASP A 49 21.35 0.84 -3.09
CA ASP A 49 22.47 1.39 -3.87
C ASP A 49 22.09 2.73 -4.49
N LYS A 50 20.89 2.83 -5.08
CA LYS A 50 20.39 4.10 -5.64
C LYS A 50 20.17 5.17 -4.60
N VAL A 51 19.73 4.83 -3.40
CA VAL A 51 19.62 5.77 -2.29
C VAL A 51 21.01 6.26 -1.86
N ASN A 52 21.99 5.37 -1.73
CA ASN A 52 23.36 5.70 -1.35
C ASN A 52 24.12 6.52 -2.42
N ASP A 53 23.69 6.42 -3.68
CA ASP A 53 24.22 7.22 -4.79
C ASP A 53 23.80 8.69 -4.72
N ILE A 54 22.74 9.04 -3.97
CA ILE A 54 22.29 10.43 -3.80
C ILE A 54 23.31 11.19 -2.95
N LYS A 55 24.03 12.14 -3.56
CA LYS A 55 25.04 12.96 -2.87
C LYS A 55 24.48 14.24 -2.29
N GLU A 56 23.45 14.78 -2.93
CA GLU A 56 22.81 16.04 -2.52
C GLU A 56 21.29 15.86 -2.58
N PHE A 57 20.60 16.10 -1.46
CA PHE A 57 19.14 15.99 -1.40
C PHE A 57 18.42 16.99 -2.32
N SER A 58 19.04 18.15 -2.59
CA SER A 58 18.58 19.14 -3.56
C SER A 58 18.48 18.61 -4.99
N SER A 59 19.16 17.50 -5.30
CA SER A 59 19.08 16.85 -6.63
C SER A 59 17.80 16.02 -6.82
N ILE A 60 17.05 15.73 -5.74
CA ILE A 60 15.80 15.00 -5.81
C ILE A 60 14.74 15.89 -6.46
N LYS A 61 14.18 15.43 -7.57
CA LYS A 61 13.11 16.14 -8.27
C LYS A 61 11.84 16.15 -7.42
N THR A 62 11.30 17.34 -7.20
CA THR A 62 10.03 17.56 -6.51
C THR A 62 9.03 18.23 -7.47
N MET A 63 7.75 18.16 -7.12
CA MET A 63 6.65 18.80 -7.85
C MET A 63 5.60 19.25 -6.83
N ASP A 64 4.83 20.28 -7.16
CA ASP A 64 3.65 20.66 -6.37
C ASP A 64 2.54 19.61 -6.50
N GLU A 65 1.81 19.37 -5.41
CA GLU A 65 0.75 18.36 -5.38
C GLU A 65 -0.40 18.70 -6.33
N ASN A 66 -0.83 19.97 -6.37
CA ASN A 66 -1.93 20.38 -7.26
C ASN A 66 -1.51 20.28 -8.72
N GLU A 67 -0.27 20.66 -9.04
CA GLU A 67 0.27 20.49 -10.38
C GLU A 67 0.31 19.01 -10.80
N ALA A 68 0.70 18.11 -9.88
CA ALA A 68 0.71 16.67 -10.13
C ALA A 68 -0.70 16.11 -10.36
N LEU A 69 -1.70 16.58 -9.61
CA LEU A 69 -3.12 16.23 -9.79
C LEU A 69 -3.65 16.72 -11.14
N GLU A 70 -3.43 17.99 -11.48
CA GLU A 70 -3.89 18.59 -12.73
C GLU A 70 -3.28 17.90 -13.96
N LYS A 71 -2.02 17.48 -13.87
CA LYS A 71 -1.32 16.74 -14.93
C LYS A 71 -1.66 15.24 -14.97
N GLY A 72 -2.45 14.73 -14.02
CA GLY A 72 -2.77 13.31 -13.91
C GLY A 72 -1.57 12.42 -13.52
N LEU A 73 -0.52 13.01 -12.95
CA LEU A 73 0.65 12.29 -12.42
C LEU A 73 0.40 11.74 -11.02
N LEU A 74 -0.42 12.44 -10.23
CA LEU A 74 -0.99 11.95 -8.98
C LEU A 74 -2.46 11.60 -9.22
N ASN A 75 -2.83 10.35 -8.95
CA ASN A 75 -4.21 9.89 -9.05
C ASN A 75 -4.63 9.36 -7.67
N ILE A 76 -5.68 9.95 -7.11
CA ILE A 76 -6.24 9.49 -5.84
C ILE A 76 -7.21 8.35 -6.14
N ILE A 77 -6.86 7.16 -5.64
CA ILE A 77 -7.75 6.00 -5.63
C ILE A 77 -8.42 5.87 -4.27
N GLY A 78 -9.66 5.42 -4.25
CA GLY A 78 -10.44 5.32 -3.03
C GLY A 78 -11.43 4.17 -3.05
N LYS A 79 -12.69 4.50 -2.74
CA LYS A 79 -13.76 3.53 -2.48
C LYS A 79 -13.94 2.49 -3.59
N GLU A 80 -13.71 2.88 -4.84
CA GLU A 80 -13.81 1.99 -5.99
C GLU A 80 -12.85 0.81 -5.91
N ILE A 81 -11.63 1.01 -5.40
CA ILE A 81 -10.66 -0.09 -5.18
C ILE A 81 -11.02 -0.87 -3.92
N ASP A 82 -11.47 -0.18 -2.88
CA ASP A 82 -11.88 -0.82 -1.61
C ASP A 82 -13.05 -1.79 -1.81
N ASP A 83 -14.08 -1.38 -2.56
CA ASP A 83 -15.25 -2.19 -2.88
C ASP A 83 -14.85 -3.46 -3.64
N ILE A 84 -13.97 -3.33 -4.65
CA ILE A 84 -13.48 -4.49 -5.40
C ILE A 84 -12.68 -5.43 -4.50
N TYR A 85 -11.83 -4.90 -3.62
CA TYR A 85 -11.08 -5.70 -2.66
C TYR A 85 -12.00 -6.46 -1.71
N ILE A 86 -13.01 -5.79 -1.15
CA ILE A 86 -13.98 -6.39 -0.21
C ILE A 86 -14.77 -7.50 -0.91
N GLU A 87 -15.30 -7.26 -2.11
CA GLU A 87 -16.01 -8.30 -2.87
C GLU A 87 -15.08 -9.47 -3.22
N LYS A 88 -13.81 -9.20 -3.55
CA LYS A 88 -12.85 -10.27 -3.78
C LYS A 88 -12.60 -11.09 -2.51
N VAL A 89 -12.46 -10.46 -1.35
CA VAL A 89 -12.30 -11.15 -0.06
C VAL A 89 -13.55 -11.99 0.25
N LYS A 90 -14.75 -11.44 0.08
CA LYS A 90 -16.01 -12.18 0.25
C LYS A 90 -16.10 -13.39 -0.68
N SER A 91 -15.64 -13.27 -1.92
CA SER A 91 -15.62 -14.38 -2.88
C SER A 91 -14.68 -15.53 -2.50
N LEU A 92 -13.79 -15.34 -1.52
CA LEU A 92 -12.95 -16.40 -0.96
C LEU A 92 -13.65 -17.19 0.14
N SER A 93 -14.89 -16.84 0.51
CA SER A 93 -15.67 -17.63 1.46
C SER A 93 -15.86 -19.04 0.94
N ILE A 94 -15.63 -20.04 1.80
CA ILE A 94 -15.75 -21.47 1.47
C ILE A 94 -17.16 -21.99 1.81
N ARG A 95 -17.94 -21.19 2.55
CA ARG A 95 -19.29 -21.55 3.00
C ARG A 95 -20.22 -20.36 2.87
N ASP A 96 -21.31 -20.54 2.15
CA ASP A 96 -22.38 -19.56 2.06
C ASP A 96 -23.38 -19.69 3.22
N ASP A 97 -23.50 -20.91 3.76
CA ASP A 97 -24.36 -21.23 4.90
C ASP A 97 -23.57 -21.11 6.20
N ILE A 98 -23.59 -19.90 6.77
CA ILE A 98 -23.00 -19.58 8.06
C ILE A 98 -24.07 -19.04 9.00
N ASP A 99 -23.93 -19.39 10.28
CA ASP A 99 -24.74 -18.79 11.34
C ASP A 99 -24.40 -17.30 11.46
N LYS A 100 -25.41 -16.45 11.23
CA LYS A 100 -25.28 -14.99 11.29
C LYS A 100 -25.60 -14.43 12.68
N ASP A 101 -26.04 -15.27 13.62
CA ASP A 101 -26.37 -14.87 15.00
C ASP A 101 -25.14 -14.85 15.93
N ILE A 102 -23.95 -15.08 15.38
CA ILE A 102 -22.69 -14.94 16.09
C ILE A 102 -22.46 -13.48 16.48
N LYS A 103 -22.15 -13.24 17.76
CA LYS A 103 -21.77 -11.92 18.28
C LYS A 103 -20.29 -11.70 18.07
N ILE A 104 -19.92 -10.65 17.32
CA ILE A 104 -18.54 -10.28 17.03
C ILE A 104 -18.24 -8.95 17.70
N VAL A 105 -17.11 -8.88 18.42
CA VAL A 105 -16.52 -7.61 18.89
C VAL A 105 -15.24 -7.38 18.10
N TYR A 106 -15.16 -6.23 17.43
CA TYR A 106 -14.01 -5.81 16.66
C TYR A 106 -13.57 -4.42 17.11
N THR A 107 -12.26 -4.22 17.25
CA THR A 107 -11.66 -2.90 17.44
C THR A 107 -10.59 -2.71 16.38
N PRO A 108 -10.63 -1.61 15.60
CA PRO A 108 -9.59 -1.32 14.61
C PRO A 108 -8.30 -0.83 15.26
N LEU A 109 -8.28 -0.60 16.59
CA LEU A 109 -7.14 -0.04 17.32
C LEU A 109 -6.58 1.26 16.69
N HIS A 110 -7.46 2.10 16.10
CA HIS A 110 -7.09 3.27 15.29
C HIS A 110 -6.15 2.98 14.10
N GLY A 111 -6.12 1.71 13.67
CA GLY A 111 -5.37 1.28 12.50
C GLY A 111 -6.07 1.64 11.18
N THR A 112 -5.42 1.29 10.07
CA THR A 112 -5.83 1.63 8.70
C THR A 112 -6.83 0.63 8.09
N GLY A 113 -7.51 -0.16 8.92
CA GLY A 113 -8.35 -1.30 8.52
C GLY A 113 -9.83 -0.96 8.43
#